data_AF-A0A2V9IWF4-F1
#
_entry.id   AF-A0A2V9IWF4-F1
#
_cell.length_a   1.000
_cell.length_b   1.000
_cell.length_c   1.000
_cell.angle_alpha   90.00
_cell.angle_beta   90.00
_cell.angle_gamma   90.00
#
_symmetry.space_group_name_H-M   'P 1'
#
loop_
_entity.id
_entity.type
_entity.pdbx_description
1 polymer ?
#
loop_
_entity_poly.entity_id
_entity_poly.type
_entity_poly.pdbx_seq_one_letter_code
_entity_poly.pdbx_strand_id
1 'polypeptide(L)'
;MLTRRPIVVSVLVLVIAGFSAWLGYAQDGGAATLYRLEAGSSFTRGCFGPCLCPIFATEDVRGTYTLAFDHQDPLFTWYRIENVNWVTTIGGADTRITGSGSYRVGGEVAVQQQIQLKLQIGDEDSRLFDSGLVSGATSFPDINITFSVNGMVCFDTVIDIRSQPVPSSDITPYKLDSSAYDEGCFPPCRCLLRNWPIGGTFNLLPLHNATTPIRREFAVVDVKWMTISPPERIFSGYGWYQIVEVGPTSNNRMVLDLTEANGGTMSRFDSGVVPGGTDFPRIDTDLPVNGFYCF
;
A
#
# COMPACT_ATOMS: atom_id res chain seq x y z
N MET A 1 5.76 92.15 23.67
CA MET A 1 7.10 91.78 23.17
C MET A 1 7.80 90.98 24.26
N LEU A 2 7.80 89.64 24.15
CA LEU A 2 8.60 88.73 24.97
C LEU A 2 8.66 87.35 24.28
N THR A 3 9.83 87.09 23.68
CA THR A 3 10.60 85.84 23.69
C THR A 3 9.90 84.49 23.41
N ARG A 4 10.08 84.01 22.16
CA ARG A 4 9.96 82.59 21.76
C ARG A 4 11.13 81.77 22.33
N ARG A 5 10.84 80.63 22.96
CA ARG A 5 11.80 79.56 23.28
C ARG A 5 11.65 78.41 22.26
N PRO A 6 12.75 77.77 21.82
CA PRO A 6 12.73 76.76 20.75
C PRO A 6 12.35 75.36 21.27
N ILE A 7 11.54 74.66 20.47
CA ILE A 7 11.27 73.22 20.62
C ILE A 7 12.40 72.47 19.90
N VAL A 8 13.18 71.71 20.67
CA VAL A 8 14.21 70.79 20.14
C VAL A 8 13.49 69.53 19.64
N VAL A 9 13.51 69.31 18.33
CA VAL A 9 13.01 68.09 17.69
C VAL A 9 14.13 67.05 17.74
N SER A 10 13.91 65.97 18.47
CA SER A 10 14.80 64.81 18.48
C SER A 10 14.41 63.87 17.34
N VAL A 11 15.28 63.72 16.35
CA VAL A 11 15.12 62.79 15.22
C VAL A 11 15.63 61.42 15.66
N LEU A 12 14.70 60.47 15.84
CA LEU A 12 15.01 59.06 16.09
C LEU A 12 15.16 58.35 14.74
N VAL A 13 16.38 57.97 14.38
CA VAL A 13 16.69 57.17 13.19
C VAL A 13 16.49 55.69 13.53
N LEU A 14 15.45 55.06 12.96
CA LEU A 14 15.19 53.61 13.09
C LEU A 14 15.96 52.86 11.98
N VAL A 15 16.96 52.08 12.38
CA VAL A 15 17.69 51.15 11.51
C VAL A 15 16.83 49.90 11.32
N ILE A 16 16.24 49.73 10.14
CA ILE A 16 15.50 48.52 9.77
C ILE A 16 16.53 47.46 9.35
N ALA A 17 16.80 46.50 10.24
CA ALA A 17 17.53 45.28 9.89
C ALA A 17 16.61 44.40 9.02
N GLY A 18 16.95 44.28 7.73
CA GLY A 18 16.27 43.41 6.79
C GLY A 18 16.51 41.95 7.12
N PHE A 19 15.58 41.34 7.84
CA PHE A 19 15.41 39.88 7.86
C PHE A 19 14.81 39.48 6.50
N SER A 20 15.65 39.05 5.58
CA SER A 20 15.23 38.35 4.37
C SER A 20 14.64 37.00 4.79
N ALA A 21 13.31 36.97 4.92
CA ALA A 21 12.56 35.74 5.06
C ALA A 21 12.85 34.86 3.83
N TRP A 22 13.57 33.77 4.05
CA TRP A 22 13.64 32.67 3.10
C TRP A 22 12.23 32.09 3.01
N LEU A 23 11.52 32.44 1.93
CA LEU A 23 10.35 31.70 1.49
C LEU A 23 10.87 30.35 1.02
N GLY A 24 10.84 29.36 1.91
CA GLY A 24 10.94 27.96 1.53
C GLY A 24 9.78 27.67 0.58
N TYR A 25 10.09 27.42 -0.68
CA TYR A 25 9.15 26.81 -1.60
C TYR A 25 8.87 25.41 -1.03
N ALA A 26 7.70 25.21 -0.45
CA ALA A 26 7.15 23.88 -0.33
C ALA A 26 6.99 23.37 -1.76
N GLN A 27 7.91 22.51 -2.21
CA GLN A 27 7.67 21.72 -3.40
C GLN A 27 6.44 20.88 -3.08
N ASP A 28 5.35 21.17 -3.77
CA ASP A 28 4.14 20.36 -3.80
C ASP A 28 4.55 19.01 -4.39
N GLY A 29 5.03 18.11 -3.52
CA GLY A 29 5.28 16.72 -3.89
C GLY A 29 3.93 16.15 -4.28
N GLY A 30 3.73 15.94 -5.58
CA GLY A 30 2.44 15.57 -6.15
C GLY A 30 1.75 14.47 -5.33
N ALA A 31 0.44 14.64 -5.12
CA ALA A 31 -0.35 13.77 -4.27
C ALA A 31 -0.16 12.29 -4.64
N ALA A 32 0.08 11.46 -3.62
CA ALA A 32 0.22 10.02 -3.78
C ALA A 32 -1.05 9.43 -4.41
N THR A 33 -0.87 8.66 -5.48
CA THR A 33 -1.96 8.10 -6.29
C THR A 33 -2.04 6.59 -6.07
N LEU A 34 -3.23 6.08 -5.78
CA LEU A 34 -3.47 4.64 -5.66
C LEU A 34 -3.58 4.02 -7.05
N TYR A 35 -2.82 2.94 -7.29
CA TYR A 35 -2.86 2.14 -8.50
C TYR A 35 -3.44 0.75 -8.21
N ARG A 36 -4.19 0.21 -9.17
CA ARG A 36 -4.71 -1.15 -9.14
C ARG A 36 -4.12 -1.96 -10.28
N LEU A 37 -3.80 -3.22 -10.01
CA LEU A 37 -3.44 -4.19 -11.04
C LEU A 37 -4.69 -4.62 -11.81
N GLU A 38 -4.58 -4.56 -13.12
CA GLU A 38 -5.61 -4.92 -14.08
C GLU A 38 -5.40 -6.34 -14.61
N ALA A 39 -6.46 -6.89 -15.23
CA ALA A 39 -6.43 -8.23 -15.81
C ALA A 39 -5.28 -8.42 -16.82
N GLY A 40 -4.64 -9.59 -16.77
CA GLY A 40 -3.47 -9.91 -17.59
C GLY A 40 -2.13 -9.57 -16.93
N SER A 41 -2.13 -8.99 -15.72
CA SER A 41 -0.94 -9.01 -14.86
C SER A 41 -0.60 -10.46 -14.49
N SER A 42 0.68 -10.83 -14.57
CA SER A 42 1.11 -12.23 -14.49
C SER A 42 2.32 -12.44 -13.59
N PHE A 43 2.42 -13.65 -13.05
CA PHE A 43 3.53 -14.14 -12.27
C PHE A 43 4.09 -15.38 -12.94
N THR A 44 5.40 -15.41 -13.15
CA THR A 44 6.10 -16.51 -13.78
C THR A 44 7.32 -16.90 -12.96
N ARG A 45 7.49 -18.19 -12.69
CA ARG A 45 8.66 -18.72 -11.98
C ARG A 45 9.13 -20.03 -12.60
N GLY A 46 10.41 -20.11 -12.91
CA GLY A 46 11.02 -21.29 -13.53
C GLY A 46 12.26 -20.92 -14.32
N CYS A 47 12.66 -21.79 -15.25
CA CYS A 47 13.87 -21.56 -16.04
C CYS A 47 13.58 -20.90 -17.39
N PHE A 48 14.17 -19.73 -17.55
CA PHE A 48 14.36 -19.10 -18.84
C PHE A 48 15.62 -19.65 -19.52
N GLY A 49 15.79 -19.37 -20.81
CA GLY A 49 17.00 -19.75 -21.53
C GLY A 49 18.24 -19.23 -20.79
N PRO A 50 19.35 -20.00 -20.73
CA PRO A 50 19.60 -21.30 -21.35
C PRO A 50 19.28 -22.55 -20.50
N CYS A 51 18.72 -22.44 -19.29
CA CYS A 51 18.64 -23.56 -18.34
C CYS A 51 17.48 -24.58 -18.56
N LEU A 52 16.47 -24.25 -19.37
CA LEU A 52 15.45 -25.18 -19.92
C LEU A 52 14.73 -26.15 -18.94
N CYS A 53 14.40 -25.71 -17.72
CA CYS A 53 13.45 -26.40 -16.83
C CYS A 53 12.00 -25.85 -16.96
N PRO A 54 10.98 -26.56 -16.44
CA PRO A 54 9.59 -26.10 -16.51
C PRO A 54 9.38 -24.71 -15.91
N ILE A 55 8.44 -23.98 -16.50
CA ILE A 55 7.99 -22.68 -16.04
C ILE A 55 6.56 -22.82 -15.51
N PHE A 56 6.32 -22.26 -14.32
CA PHE A 56 4.99 -22.03 -13.79
C PHE A 56 4.59 -20.60 -14.09
N ALA A 57 3.44 -20.40 -14.71
CA ALA A 57 2.90 -19.09 -15.03
C ALA A 57 1.43 -19.01 -14.61
N THR A 58 1.02 -17.83 -14.15
CA THR A 58 -0.35 -17.50 -13.80
C THR A 58 -0.65 -16.05 -14.18
N GLU A 59 -1.87 -15.79 -14.65
CA GLU A 59 -2.37 -14.46 -15.05
C GLU A 59 -3.39 -13.92 -14.03
N ASP A 60 -3.14 -14.18 -12.75
CA ASP A 60 -4.06 -13.88 -11.65
C ASP A 60 -3.48 -12.89 -10.62
N VAL A 61 -2.38 -12.21 -10.98
CA VAL A 61 -1.77 -11.22 -10.08
C VAL A 61 -2.69 -10.02 -9.97
N ARG A 62 -3.12 -9.72 -8.76
CA ARG A 62 -4.11 -8.69 -8.47
C ARG A 62 -3.78 -7.98 -7.17
N GLY A 63 -4.18 -6.73 -7.05
CA GLY A 63 -3.92 -5.94 -5.85
C GLY A 63 -3.65 -4.49 -6.17
N THR A 64 -2.99 -3.80 -5.24
CA THR A 64 -2.75 -2.36 -5.33
C THR A 64 -1.34 -1.98 -4.90
N TYR A 65 -0.95 -0.77 -5.25
CA TYR A 65 0.20 -0.07 -4.68
C TYR A 65 -0.02 1.44 -4.77
N THR A 66 0.76 2.22 -4.05
CA THR A 66 0.72 3.68 -4.10
C THR A 66 1.91 4.20 -4.90
N LEU A 67 1.66 5.10 -5.84
CA LEU A 67 2.67 5.82 -6.60
C LEU A 67 2.73 7.27 -6.11
N ALA A 68 3.82 7.66 -5.46
CA ALA A 68 4.04 9.01 -4.94
C ALA A 68 5.14 9.71 -5.73
N PHE A 69 4.90 10.96 -6.15
CA PHE A 69 5.95 11.75 -6.78
C PHE A 69 7.13 11.93 -5.82
N ASP A 70 8.34 11.78 -6.34
CA ASP A 70 9.57 11.96 -5.57
C ASP A 70 10.27 13.24 -6.01
N HIS A 71 10.79 13.24 -7.25
CA HIS A 71 11.44 14.39 -7.86
C HIS A 71 11.42 14.26 -9.39
N GLN A 72 11.87 15.30 -10.08
CA GLN A 72 12.07 15.28 -11.52
C GLN A 72 13.46 15.83 -11.84
N ASP A 73 14.21 15.10 -12.65
CA ASP A 73 15.47 15.52 -13.25
C ASP A 73 15.28 15.80 -14.76
N PRO A 74 16.28 16.32 -15.48
CA PRO A 74 16.13 16.66 -16.91
C PRO A 74 15.73 15.49 -17.81
N LEU A 75 16.02 14.25 -17.40
CA LEU A 75 15.75 13.04 -18.15
C LEU A 75 14.48 12.33 -17.66
N PHE A 76 14.26 12.25 -16.35
CA PHE A 76 13.26 11.39 -15.75
C PHE A 76 12.43 12.08 -14.68
N THR A 77 11.15 11.71 -14.62
CA THR A 77 10.32 11.88 -13.42
C THR A 77 10.41 10.63 -12.58
N TRP A 78 10.71 10.80 -11.30
CA TRP A 78 10.87 9.74 -10.32
C TRP A 78 9.69 9.68 -9.37
N TYR A 79 9.31 8.45 -9.06
CA TYR A 79 8.22 8.11 -8.15
C TYR A 79 8.68 7.07 -7.15
N ARG A 80 8.19 7.18 -5.92
CA ARG A 80 8.26 6.11 -4.92
C ARG A 80 7.05 5.21 -5.11
N ILE A 81 7.30 3.90 -5.11
CA ILE A 81 6.26 2.88 -5.03
C ILE A 81 6.19 2.42 -3.57
N GLU A 82 5.03 2.57 -2.97
CA GLU A 82 4.78 2.27 -1.55
C GLU A 82 3.63 1.29 -1.42
N ASN A 83 3.58 0.58 -0.29
CA ASN A 83 2.45 -0.27 0.10
C ASN A 83 2.04 -1.26 -0.99
N VAL A 84 3.01 -1.90 -1.66
CA VAL A 84 2.71 -2.99 -2.59
C VAL A 84 2.00 -4.07 -1.80
N ASN A 85 0.79 -4.41 -2.26
CA ASN A 85 0.00 -5.49 -1.71
C ASN A 85 -0.74 -6.19 -2.84
N TRP A 86 -0.08 -7.22 -3.37
CA TRP A 86 -0.62 -8.06 -4.42
C TRP A 86 -0.89 -9.46 -3.90
N VAL A 87 -1.71 -10.20 -4.63
CA VAL A 87 -2.05 -11.60 -4.39
C VAL A 87 -1.98 -12.34 -5.72
N THR A 88 -1.45 -13.55 -5.69
CA THR A 88 -1.42 -14.48 -6.82
C THR A 88 -1.54 -15.91 -6.31
N THR A 89 -2.02 -16.84 -7.14
CA THR A 89 -2.17 -18.23 -6.78
C THR A 89 -0.91 -19.01 -7.14
N ILE A 90 -0.18 -19.49 -6.15
CA ILE A 90 1.01 -20.33 -6.32
C ILE A 90 0.72 -21.70 -5.72
N GLY A 91 0.84 -22.76 -6.51
CA GLY A 91 0.58 -24.13 -6.03
C GLY A 91 -0.86 -24.37 -5.55
N GLY A 92 -1.83 -23.59 -6.05
CA GLY A 92 -3.23 -23.67 -5.63
C GLY A 92 -3.57 -22.87 -4.36
N ALA A 93 -2.62 -22.12 -3.80
CA ALA A 93 -2.83 -21.28 -2.62
C ALA A 93 -2.59 -19.80 -2.94
N ASP A 94 -3.44 -18.93 -2.41
CA ASP A 94 -3.23 -17.49 -2.48
C ASP A 94 -1.97 -17.09 -1.71
N THR A 95 -1.04 -16.47 -2.41
CA THR A 95 0.24 -15.99 -1.90
C THR A 95 0.29 -14.48 -2.04
N ARG A 96 0.51 -13.77 -0.93
CA ARG A 96 0.70 -12.32 -0.92
C ARG A 96 2.08 -11.95 -1.43
N ILE A 97 2.16 -10.85 -2.18
CA ILE A 97 3.40 -10.20 -2.58
C ILE A 97 3.38 -8.79 -2.02
N THR A 98 4.33 -8.46 -1.14
CA THR A 98 4.40 -7.16 -0.48
C THR A 98 5.75 -6.49 -0.68
N GLY A 99 5.81 -5.17 -0.54
CA GLY A 99 7.07 -4.44 -0.67
C GLY A 99 6.94 -2.98 -1.07
N SER A 100 8.03 -2.44 -1.60
CA SER A 100 8.16 -1.05 -2.03
C SER A 100 9.36 -0.88 -2.96
N GLY A 101 9.50 0.30 -3.55
CA GLY A 101 10.65 0.65 -4.37
C GLY A 101 10.46 1.95 -5.13
N SER A 102 10.92 1.98 -6.37
CA SER A 102 10.92 3.19 -7.20
C SER A 102 10.53 2.90 -8.63
N TYR A 103 9.91 3.90 -9.25
CA TYR A 103 9.59 3.92 -10.68
C TYR A 103 10.08 5.23 -11.28
N ARG A 104 10.65 5.16 -12.49
CA ARG A 104 11.00 6.35 -13.25
C ARG A 104 10.49 6.24 -14.67
N VAL A 105 10.10 7.37 -15.24
CA VAL A 105 9.61 7.50 -16.62
C VAL A 105 10.10 8.80 -17.23
N GLY A 106 10.52 8.75 -18.48
CA GLY A 106 11.08 9.90 -19.18
C GLY A 106 12.05 9.48 -20.28
N GLY A 107 12.99 10.34 -20.63
CA GLY A 107 13.99 10.16 -21.67
C GLY A 107 14.03 11.33 -22.63
N GLU A 108 15.17 11.57 -23.26
CA GLU A 108 15.36 12.69 -24.19
C GLU A 108 14.80 12.41 -25.59
N VAL A 109 15.04 11.19 -26.09
CA VAL A 109 14.77 10.84 -27.50
C VAL A 109 13.57 9.90 -27.61
N ALA A 110 13.43 8.98 -26.67
CA ALA A 110 12.32 8.04 -26.58
C ALA A 110 11.85 7.95 -25.13
N VAL A 111 10.54 7.76 -24.93
CA VAL A 111 10.00 7.50 -23.60
C VAL A 111 10.43 6.11 -23.17
N GLN A 112 11.13 6.07 -22.05
CA GLN A 112 11.63 4.91 -21.36
C GLN A 112 11.09 4.90 -19.94
N GLN A 113 11.06 3.72 -19.36
CA GLN A 113 10.64 3.49 -17.99
C GLN A 113 11.53 2.46 -17.33
N GLN A 114 11.63 2.53 -16.01
CA GLN A 114 12.25 1.50 -15.18
C GLN A 114 11.51 1.40 -13.86
N ILE A 115 11.30 0.16 -13.42
CA ILE A 115 10.76 -0.15 -12.11
C ILE A 115 11.78 -1.00 -11.34
N GLN A 116 11.98 -0.66 -10.07
CA GLN A 116 12.82 -1.40 -9.13
C GLN A 116 12.02 -1.63 -7.85
N LEU A 117 11.80 -2.88 -7.46
CA LEU A 117 10.98 -3.23 -6.31
C LEU A 117 11.71 -4.24 -5.43
N LYS A 118 11.75 -3.99 -4.12
CA LYS A 118 12.12 -5.01 -3.14
C LYS A 118 10.84 -5.70 -2.67
N LEU A 119 10.61 -6.93 -3.15
CA LEU A 119 9.37 -7.68 -2.92
C LEU A 119 9.61 -8.91 -2.06
N GLN A 120 8.69 -9.17 -1.14
CA GLN A 120 8.56 -10.41 -0.40
C GLN A 120 7.41 -11.22 -1.02
N ILE A 121 7.63 -12.51 -1.32
CA ILE A 121 6.61 -13.41 -1.86
C ILE A 121 6.27 -14.45 -0.79
N GLY A 122 5.06 -14.39 -0.25
CA GLY A 122 4.66 -15.21 0.89
C GLY A 122 5.60 -14.98 2.07
N ASP A 123 6.21 -16.06 2.56
CA ASP A 123 7.16 -16.05 3.68
C ASP A 123 8.63 -16.16 3.20
N GLU A 124 8.89 -16.03 1.90
CA GLU A 124 10.25 -16.00 1.36
C GLU A 124 11.01 -14.73 1.82
N ASP A 125 12.33 -14.75 1.71
CA ASP A 125 13.14 -13.54 1.87
C ASP A 125 12.83 -12.50 0.79
N SER A 126 12.88 -11.22 1.15
CA SER A 126 12.67 -10.15 0.19
C SER A 126 13.80 -10.11 -0.85
N ARG A 127 13.43 -10.02 -2.14
CA ARG A 127 14.36 -9.93 -3.27
C ARG A 127 14.16 -8.66 -4.06
N LEU A 128 15.24 -8.17 -4.69
CA LEU A 128 15.18 -7.04 -5.61
C LEU A 128 14.73 -7.55 -6.99
N PHE A 129 13.73 -6.88 -7.54
CA PHE A 129 13.28 -7.03 -8.90
C PHE A 129 13.61 -5.75 -9.68
N ASP A 130 14.08 -5.90 -10.90
CA ASP A 130 14.40 -4.78 -11.79
C ASP A 130 13.92 -5.10 -13.21
N SER A 131 13.30 -4.13 -13.87
CA SER A 131 13.00 -4.22 -15.31
C SER A 131 14.21 -3.92 -16.19
N GLY A 132 15.23 -3.28 -15.63
CA GLY A 132 16.16 -2.47 -16.39
C GLY A 132 15.46 -1.25 -17.01
N LEU A 133 16.21 -0.46 -17.77
CA LEU A 133 15.65 0.65 -18.53
C LEU A 133 15.07 0.13 -19.84
N VAL A 134 13.75 0.15 -19.97
CA VAL A 134 13.02 -0.37 -21.13
C VAL A 134 12.25 0.73 -21.83
N SER A 135 12.10 0.60 -23.15
CA SER A 135 11.22 1.50 -23.92
C SER A 135 9.75 1.26 -23.53
N GLY A 136 8.95 2.31 -23.39
CA GLY A 136 7.55 2.17 -23.01
C GLY A 136 6.95 3.43 -22.39
N ALA A 137 5.88 3.26 -21.61
CA ALA A 137 5.16 4.31 -20.88
C ALA A 137 4.58 5.46 -21.74
N THR A 138 4.38 5.25 -23.05
CA THR A 138 3.66 6.23 -23.90
C THR A 138 2.19 6.42 -23.49
N SER A 139 1.64 5.47 -22.74
CA SER A 139 0.29 5.50 -22.18
C SER A 139 0.24 5.95 -20.71
N PHE A 140 1.33 6.47 -20.15
CA PHE A 140 1.33 6.96 -18.77
C PHE A 140 0.15 7.95 -18.56
N PRO A 141 -0.67 7.79 -17.51
CA PRO A 141 -0.41 7.09 -16.25
C PRO A 141 -0.58 5.57 -16.27
N ASP A 142 -1.01 4.93 -17.37
CA ASP A 142 -1.07 3.47 -17.42
C ASP A 142 0.35 2.89 -17.43
N ILE A 143 0.63 1.97 -16.50
CA ILE A 143 1.92 1.29 -16.37
C ILE A 143 1.76 -0.15 -16.84
N ASN A 144 2.56 -0.51 -17.84
CA ASN A 144 2.72 -1.87 -18.34
C ASN A 144 4.21 -2.16 -18.43
N ILE A 145 4.69 -3.06 -17.57
CA ILE A 145 6.12 -3.34 -17.42
C ILE A 145 6.37 -4.73 -16.84
N THR A 146 7.35 -5.42 -17.41
CA THR A 146 7.87 -6.69 -16.91
C THR A 146 9.17 -6.46 -16.14
N PHE A 147 9.33 -7.11 -14.99
CA PHE A 147 10.54 -7.07 -14.18
C PHE A 147 10.83 -8.43 -13.55
N SER A 148 12.09 -8.66 -13.19
CA SER A 148 12.57 -9.97 -12.75
C SER A 148 13.71 -9.87 -11.74
N VAL A 149 14.05 -10.98 -11.09
CA VAL A 149 15.19 -11.03 -10.17
C VAL A 149 16.51 -11.19 -10.93
N ASN A 150 16.52 -12.00 -11.99
CA ASN A 150 17.74 -12.42 -12.70
C ASN A 150 17.73 -12.06 -14.20
N GLY A 151 16.96 -11.06 -14.61
CA GLY A 151 16.94 -10.57 -16.00
C GLY A 151 16.38 -11.59 -16.99
N MET A 152 15.51 -12.50 -16.54
CA MET A 152 14.93 -13.60 -17.31
C MET A 152 15.99 -14.56 -17.85
N VAL A 153 17.02 -14.86 -17.05
CA VAL A 153 18.08 -15.82 -17.40
C VAL A 153 18.09 -16.97 -16.41
N CYS A 154 18.07 -18.20 -16.95
CA CYS A 154 18.03 -19.41 -16.13
C CYS A 154 16.89 -19.37 -15.11
N PHE A 155 17.07 -19.90 -13.90
CA PHE A 155 16.01 -19.89 -12.90
C PHE A 155 15.73 -18.45 -12.44
N ASP A 156 14.50 -17.99 -12.66
CA ASP A 156 14.08 -16.64 -12.34
C ASP A 156 12.63 -16.59 -11.83
N THR A 157 12.30 -15.48 -11.20
CA THR A 157 10.94 -15.05 -10.89
C THR A 157 10.68 -13.75 -11.63
N VAL A 158 9.64 -13.74 -12.45
CA VAL A 158 9.27 -12.65 -13.35
C VAL A 158 7.85 -12.24 -13.02
N ILE A 159 7.61 -10.94 -12.96
CA ILE A 159 6.28 -10.36 -12.76
C ILE A 159 6.06 -9.38 -13.90
N ASP A 160 4.91 -9.51 -14.56
CA ASP A 160 4.39 -8.54 -15.51
C ASP A 160 3.20 -7.84 -14.87
N ILE A 161 3.26 -6.51 -14.75
CA ILE A 161 2.14 -5.74 -14.21
C ILE A 161 1.51 -4.90 -15.31
N ARG A 162 0.18 -4.85 -15.27
CA ARG A 162 -0.64 -3.88 -15.99
C ARG A 162 -1.45 -3.15 -14.94
N SER A 163 -1.32 -1.83 -14.87
CA SER A 163 -1.94 -1.09 -13.78
C SER A 163 -2.34 0.32 -14.18
N GLN A 164 -3.42 0.79 -13.58
CA GLN A 164 -3.98 2.11 -13.82
C GLN A 164 -4.28 2.81 -12.49
N PRO A 165 -4.32 4.17 -12.48
CA PRO A 165 -4.84 4.91 -11.35
C PRO A 165 -6.27 4.49 -11.02
N VAL A 166 -6.55 4.33 -9.72
CA VAL A 166 -7.88 3.95 -9.24
C VAL A 166 -8.85 5.14 -9.35
N PRO A 167 -9.98 4.99 -10.08
CA PRO A 167 -11.04 6.00 -10.06
C PRO A 167 -11.65 6.11 -8.67
N SER A 168 -11.98 7.33 -8.23
CA SER A 168 -12.63 7.53 -6.92
C SER A 168 -13.99 6.84 -6.80
N SER A 169 -14.67 6.56 -7.91
CA SER A 169 -15.91 5.78 -7.96
C SER A 169 -15.76 4.34 -7.50
N ASP A 170 -14.55 3.78 -7.58
CA ASP A 170 -14.26 2.40 -7.21
C ASP A 170 -13.89 2.27 -5.73
N ILE A 171 -13.67 3.40 -5.04
CA ILE A 171 -13.27 3.44 -3.64
C ILE A 171 -14.53 3.53 -2.78
N THR A 172 -14.84 2.45 -2.07
CA THR A 172 -15.97 2.40 -1.14
C THR A 172 -15.47 2.65 0.29
N PRO A 173 -15.87 3.75 0.96
CA PRO A 173 -15.45 4.05 2.32
C PRO A 173 -16.20 3.21 3.35
N TYR A 174 -15.47 2.75 4.35
CA TYR A 174 -15.96 2.00 5.51
C TYR A 174 -15.56 2.71 6.79
N LYS A 175 -16.41 2.54 7.81
CA LYS A 175 -16.11 2.95 9.18
C LYS A 175 -16.24 1.74 10.10
N LEU A 176 -15.41 1.72 11.13
CA LEU A 176 -15.62 0.81 12.25
C LEU A 176 -16.88 1.24 13.01
N ASP A 177 -17.68 0.26 13.41
CA ASP A 177 -18.87 0.45 14.21
C ASP A 177 -18.95 -0.65 15.26
N SER A 178 -19.09 -0.25 16.53
CA SER A 178 -19.14 -1.17 17.67
C SER A 178 -17.98 -2.18 17.70
N SER A 179 -16.80 -1.79 17.20
CA SER A 179 -15.60 -2.64 17.13
C SER A 179 -14.73 -2.49 18.38
N ALA A 180 -13.91 -3.50 18.66
CA ALA A 180 -12.99 -3.50 19.79
C ALA A 180 -11.58 -3.96 19.40
N TYR A 181 -10.60 -3.50 20.17
CA TYR A 181 -9.22 -3.95 20.15
C TYR A 181 -8.95 -4.70 21.45
N ASP A 182 -8.53 -5.95 21.33
CA ASP A 182 -8.25 -6.84 22.44
C ASP A 182 -6.75 -7.14 22.53
N GLU A 183 -6.18 -7.00 23.74
CA GLU A 183 -4.84 -7.45 24.06
C GLU A 183 -4.87 -8.44 25.21
N GLY A 184 -4.30 -9.61 24.99
CA GLY A 184 -4.18 -10.63 26.02
C GLY A 184 -4.22 -12.02 25.40
N CYS A 185 -4.62 -12.98 26.22
CA CYS A 185 -4.66 -14.39 25.86
C CYS A 185 -6.11 -14.85 25.91
N PHE A 186 -6.51 -15.65 24.93
CA PHE A 186 -7.83 -16.25 24.89
C PHE A 186 -7.83 -17.59 25.65
N PRO A 187 -8.97 -18.07 26.17
CA PRO A 187 -9.03 -19.38 26.82
C PRO A 187 -8.39 -20.48 25.94
N PRO A 188 -7.60 -21.41 26.51
CA PRO A 188 -7.49 -21.77 27.94
C PRO A 188 -6.47 -20.96 28.75
N CYS A 189 -5.86 -19.93 28.17
CA CYS A 189 -4.79 -19.18 28.79
C CYS A 189 -5.35 -18.20 29.84
N ARG A 190 -4.61 -17.96 30.93
CA ARG A 190 -5.08 -17.20 32.10
C ARG A 190 -4.49 -15.79 32.24
N CYS A 191 -4.00 -15.20 31.16
CA CYS A 191 -3.49 -13.83 31.22
C CYS A 191 -4.63 -12.81 31.12
N LEU A 192 -4.38 -11.57 31.57
CA LEU A 192 -5.39 -10.51 31.57
C LEU A 192 -5.78 -10.15 30.13
N LEU A 193 -7.05 -10.31 29.79
CA LEU A 193 -7.64 -9.76 28.57
C LEU A 193 -8.02 -8.30 28.84
N ARG A 194 -7.47 -7.39 28.05
CA ARG A 194 -7.82 -5.98 28.03
C ARG A 194 -8.54 -5.68 26.73
N ASN A 195 -9.63 -4.94 26.82
CA ASN A 195 -10.48 -4.56 25.71
C ASN A 195 -10.60 -3.05 25.66
N TRP A 196 -10.48 -2.48 24.46
CA TRP A 196 -10.75 -1.06 24.22
C TRP A 196 -11.66 -0.91 23.01
N PRO A 197 -12.68 -0.04 23.08
CA PRO A 197 -13.44 0.33 21.89
C PRO A 197 -12.49 1.00 20.88
N ILE A 198 -12.60 0.59 19.62
CA ILE A 198 -11.79 1.11 18.51
C ILE A 198 -12.70 1.72 17.44
N GLY A 199 -12.28 2.88 16.93
CA GLY A 199 -12.97 3.59 15.86
C GLY A 199 -12.01 3.92 14.72
N GLY A 200 -12.54 4.32 13.58
CA GLY A 200 -11.74 4.72 12.43
C GLY A 200 -12.35 4.33 11.11
N THR A 201 -11.55 4.43 10.06
CA THR A 201 -11.98 4.21 8.68
C THR A 201 -11.01 3.33 7.91
N PHE A 202 -11.50 2.76 6.83
CA PHE A 202 -10.71 2.12 5.77
C PHE A 202 -11.53 2.18 4.47
N ASN A 203 -10.90 1.89 3.35
CA ASN A 203 -11.59 1.81 2.07
C ASN A 203 -11.50 0.38 1.51
N LEU A 204 -12.56 -0.06 0.84
CA LEU A 204 -12.53 -1.25 -0.01
C LEU A 204 -12.51 -0.84 -1.48
N LEU A 205 -11.63 -1.52 -2.22
CA LEU A 205 -11.52 -1.40 -3.66
C LEU A 205 -11.68 -2.79 -4.29
N PRO A 206 -12.64 -3.02 -5.21
CA PRO A 206 -12.76 -4.31 -5.88
C PRO A 206 -11.51 -4.61 -6.72
N LEU A 207 -10.99 -5.83 -6.54
CA LEU A 207 -9.90 -6.38 -7.34
C LEU A 207 -10.50 -7.22 -8.47
N HIS A 208 -10.03 -6.95 -9.68
CA HIS A 208 -10.54 -7.62 -10.87
C HIS A 208 -9.73 -8.89 -11.08
N ASN A 209 -10.38 -10.04 -10.99
CA ASN A 209 -9.78 -11.31 -11.38
C ASN A 209 -10.75 -12.10 -12.26
N ALA A 210 -10.38 -12.26 -13.54
CA ALA A 210 -11.19 -13.00 -14.50
C ALA A 210 -11.19 -14.52 -14.27
N THR A 211 -10.28 -15.04 -13.44
CA THR A 211 -10.02 -16.49 -13.31
C THR A 211 -10.84 -17.17 -12.21
N THR A 212 -11.42 -16.44 -11.26
CA THR A 212 -12.15 -17.01 -10.11
C THR A 212 -13.49 -16.30 -9.86
N PRO A 213 -14.54 -16.54 -10.66
CA PRO A 213 -15.79 -15.78 -10.60
C PRO A 213 -16.62 -16.01 -9.33
N ILE A 214 -16.37 -17.10 -8.59
CA ILE A 214 -17.02 -17.39 -7.30
C ILE A 214 -16.45 -16.57 -6.13
N ARG A 215 -15.43 -15.75 -6.41
CA ARG A 215 -14.71 -14.99 -5.41
C ARG A 215 -14.88 -13.50 -5.65
N ARG A 216 -15.27 -12.79 -4.60
CA ARG A 216 -15.22 -11.33 -4.54
C ARG A 216 -14.00 -10.94 -3.73
N GLU A 217 -13.11 -10.16 -4.33
CA GLU A 217 -11.86 -9.74 -3.69
C GLU A 217 -11.76 -8.23 -3.66
N PHE A 218 -11.17 -7.74 -2.56
CA PHE A 218 -11.03 -6.32 -2.31
C PHE A 218 -9.62 -6.05 -1.78
N ALA A 219 -9.00 -4.97 -2.26
CA ALA A 219 -7.93 -4.34 -1.52
C ALA A 219 -8.54 -3.55 -0.36
N VAL A 220 -7.95 -3.68 0.81
CA VAL A 220 -8.22 -2.86 1.98
C VAL A 220 -7.15 -1.78 2.00
N VAL A 221 -7.52 -0.51 1.84
CA VAL A 221 -6.56 0.59 1.74
C VAL A 221 -6.91 1.70 2.72
N ASP A 222 -5.93 2.55 3.02
CA ASP A 222 -6.06 3.69 3.94
C ASP A 222 -6.66 3.35 5.30
N VAL A 223 -6.24 2.21 5.88
CA VAL A 223 -6.65 1.87 7.25
C VAL A 223 -6.13 2.94 8.19
N LYS A 224 -7.03 3.54 8.97
CA LYS A 224 -6.73 4.54 9.99
C LYS A 224 -7.65 4.31 11.19
N TRP A 225 -7.15 3.58 12.19
CA TRP A 225 -7.92 3.21 13.38
C TRP A 225 -7.27 3.74 14.64
N MET A 226 -8.09 3.97 15.66
CA MET A 226 -7.62 4.41 16.97
C MET A 226 -8.50 3.91 18.11
N THR A 227 -7.89 3.62 19.25
CA THR A 227 -8.63 3.36 20.49
C THR A 227 -9.37 4.63 20.92
N ILE A 228 -10.64 4.48 21.31
CA ILE A 228 -11.51 5.61 21.69
C ILE A 228 -11.25 6.05 23.14
N SER A 229 -10.70 5.15 23.96
CA SER A 229 -10.37 5.42 25.37
C SER A 229 -8.90 5.09 25.66
N PRO A 230 -8.27 5.74 26.66
CA PRO A 230 -6.86 5.51 26.96
C PRO A 230 -6.50 4.03 27.25
N PRO A 231 -5.30 3.57 26.84
CA PRO A 231 -4.24 4.33 26.17
C PRO A 231 -4.57 4.59 24.70
N GLU A 232 -4.13 5.74 24.18
CA GLU A 232 -4.27 6.07 22.76
C GLU A 232 -3.31 5.19 21.95
N ARG A 233 -3.88 4.41 21.03
CA ARG A 233 -3.15 3.59 20.06
C ARG A 233 -3.68 3.91 18.68
N ILE A 234 -2.77 4.20 17.75
CA ILE A 234 -3.11 4.59 16.37
C ILE A 234 -2.54 3.53 15.45
N PHE A 235 -3.40 2.97 14.61
CA PHE A 235 -3.06 1.95 13.62
C PHE A 235 -3.26 2.51 12.23
N SER A 236 -2.27 2.29 11.38
CA SER A 236 -2.37 2.55 9.95
C SER A 236 -1.88 1.37 9.13
N GLY A 237 -2.42 1.19 7.93
CA GLY A 237 -1.99 0.08 7.09
C GLY A 237 -2.90 -0.20 5.91
N TYR A 238 -2.78 -1.42 5.41
CA TYR A 238 -3.46 -1.91 4.23
C TYR A 238 -3.62 -3.42 4.30
N GLY A 239 -4.35 -4.00 3.36
CA GLY A 239 -4.60 -5.42 3.37
C GLY A 239 -5.43 -5.91 2.20
N TRP A 240 -5.93 -7.12 2.36
CA TRP A 240 -6.73 -7.82 1.37
C TRP A 240 -7.89 -8.50 2.07
N TYR A 241 -9.05 -8.47 1.42
CA TYR A 241 -10.27 -9.10 1.89
C TYR A 241 -10.88 -9.92 0.76
N GLN A 242 -11.24 -11.17 1.06
CA GLN A 242 -11.96 -12.03 0.13
C GLN A 242 -13.25 -12.56 0.72
N ILE A 243 -14.21 -12.79 -0.15
CA ILE A 243 -15.43 -13.56 0.09
C ILE A 243 -15.50 -14.64 -0.97
N VAL A 244 -15.65 -15.89 -0.55
CA VAL A 244 -15.80 -17.06 -1.41
C VAL A 244 -17.18 -17.66 -1.18
N GLU A 245 -17.97 -17.79 -2.23
CA GLU A 245 -19.26 -18.47 -2.18
C GLU A 245 -19.09 -19.98 -2.20
N VAL A 246 -19.74 -20.66 -1.25
CA VAL A 246 -19.72 -22.12 -1.08
C VAL A 246 -21.17 -22.59 -0.99
N GLY A 247 -21.80 -22.80 -2.16
CA GLY A 247 -23.21 -23.15 -2.25
C GLY A 247 -24.12 -22.03 -1.69
N PRO A 248 -25.00 -22.30 -0.70
CA PRO A 248 -25.85 -21.28 -0.09
C PRO A 248 -25.14 -20.46 1.00
N THR A 249 -23.90 -20.81 1.33
CA THR A 249 -23.10 -20.15 2.37
C THR A 249 -21.91 -19.42 1.74
N SER A 250 -21.23 -18.60 2.53
CA SER A 250 -19.96 -18.01 2.13
C SER A 250 -18.95 -18.10 3.26
N ASN A 251 -17.68 -18.11 2.86
CA ASN A 251 -16.56 -17.90 3.75
C ASN A 251 -15.92 -16.56 3.40
N ASN A 252 -15.30 -15.92 4.38
CA ASN A 252 -14.47 -14.75 4.14
C ASN A 252 -13.07 -14.96 4.76
N ARG A 253 -12.13 -14.12 4.34
CA ARG A 253 -10.82 -13.97 4.98
C ARG A 253 -10.33 -12.55 4.79
N MET A 254 -9.89 -11.92 5.86
CA MET A 254 -9.28 -10.60 5.84
C MET A 254 -7.87 -10.69 6.41
N VAL A 255 -6.92 -10.11 5.69
CA VAL A 255 -5.52 -10.03 6.09
C VAL A 255 -5.04 -8.59 6.02
N LEU A 256 -4.68 -8.01 7.16
CA LEU A 256 -4.22 -6.62 7.28
C LEU A 256 -2.78 -6.59 7.80
N ASP A 257 -1.94 -5.78 7.19
CA ASP A 257 -0.63 -5.44 7.73
C ASP A 257 -0.76 -4.04 8.35
N LEU A 258 -0.72 -3.95 9.68
CA LEU A 258 -0.96 -2.73 10.45
C LEU A 258 0.29 -2.30 11.21
N THR A 259 0.61 -1.01 11.15
CA THR A 259 1.68 -0.38 11.92
C THR A 259 1.06 0.43 13.06
N GLU A 260 1.52 0.20 14.29
CA GLU A 260 1.16 1.04 15.43
C GLU A 260 2.11 2.24 15.52
N ALA A 261 1.56 3.46 15.57
CA ALA A 261 2.34 4.71 15.49
C ALA A 261 3.47 4.81 16.55
N ASN A 262 3.25 4.26 17.74
CA ASN A 262 4.22 4.32 18.84
C ASN A 262 5.27 3.19 18.79
N GLY A 263 4.97 2.08 18.11
CA GLY A 263 5.83 0.91 18.05
C GLY A 263 6.66 0.81 16.76
N GLY A 264 6.21 1.46 15.67
CA GLY A 264 6.84 1.43 14.35
C GLY A 264 6.93 0.03 13.71
N THR A 265 6.47 -1.00 14.41
CA THR A 265 6.53 -2.40 13.98
C THR A 265 5.22 -2.73 13.28
N MET A 266 5.34 -3.22 12.04
CA MET A 266 4.21 -3.73 11.29
C MET A 266 3.86 -5.13 11.80
N SER A 267 2.60 -5.34 12.16
CA SER A 267 2.05 -6.64 12.55
C SER A 267 1.03 -7.11 11.53
N ARG A 268 1.05 -8.40 11.22
CA ARG A 268 0.06 -9.03 10.35
C ARG A 268 -1.09 -9.55 11.17
N PHE A 269 -2.30 -9.13 10.82
CA PHE A 269 -3.57 -9.61 11.35
C PHE A 269 -4.22 -10.47 10.28
N ASP A 270 -4.65 -11.69 10.61
CA ASP A 270 -5.23 -12.64 9.66
C ASP A 270 -6.39 -13.38 10.32
N SER A 271 -7.61 -13.16 9.82
CA SER A 271 -8.80 -13.85 10.32
C SER A 271 -8.73 -15.37 10.12
N GLY A 272 -7.87 -15.85 9.21
CA GLY A 272 -8.03 -17.16 8.59
C GLY A 272 -9.29 -17.22 7.73
N VAL A 273 -9.60 -18.39 7.20
CA VAL A 273 -10.86 -18.61 6.49
C VAL A 273 -11.95 -18.90 7.52
N VAL A 274 -12.92 -17.98 7.63
CA VAL A 274 -14.04 -18.10 8.58
C VAL A 274 -15.39 -18.05 7.84
N PRO A 275 -16.45 -18.69 8.37
CA PRO A 275 -17.79 -18.53 7.83
C PRO A 275 -18.22 -17.05 7.85
N GLY A 276 -18.80 -16.55 6.77
CA GLY A 276 -19.24 -15.16 6.69
C GLY A 276 -19.24 -14.59 5.27
N GLY A 277 -19.69 -13.35 5.14
CA GLY A 277 -19.79 -12.63 3.86
C GLY A 277 -21.17 -12.66 3.20
N THR A 278 -22.16 -13.34 3.79
CA THR A 278 -23.58 -13.28 3.37
C THR A 278 -24.18 -11.91 3.64
N ASP A 279 -23.75 -11.25 4.71
CA ASP A 279 -24.25 -9.94 5.15
C ASP A 279 -23.53 -8.76 4.47
N PHE A 280 -22.65 -9.05 3.51
CA PHE A 280 -21.94 -8.02 2.75
C PHE A 280 -22.95 -7.04 2.12
N PRO A 281 -22.80 -5.72 2.30
CA PRO A 281 -21.54 -5.02 2.63
C PRO A 281 -21.17 -4.93 4.11
N ARG A 282 -21.96 -5.42 5.07
CA ARG A 282 -21.51 -5.46 6.48
C ARG A 282 -20.36 -6.47 6.63
N ILE A 283 -19.28 -6.05 7.28
CA ILE A 283 -18.14 -6.91 7.63
C ILE A 283 -18.13 -7.08 9.15
N ASP A 284 -18.14 -8.34 9.57
CA ASP A 284 -18.08 -8.75 10.97
C ASP A 284 -17.09 -9.90 11.04
N THR A 285 -15.87 -9.61 11.49
CA THR A 285 -14.73 -10.54 11.38
C THR A 285 -13.68 -10.16 12.41
N ASP A 286 -13.27 -11.15 13.19
CA ASP A 286 -12.17 -11.01 14.11
C ASP A 286 -10.83 -11.15 13.38
N LEU A 287 -9.87 -10.33 13.79
CA LEU A 287 -8.55 -10.23 13.20
C LEU A 287 -7.50 -10.47 14.27
N PRO A 288 -7.02 -11.71 14.45
CA PRO A 288 -5.95 -12.00 15.40
C PRO A 288 -4.57 -11.88 14.74
N VAL A 289 -3.56 -11.46 15.51
CA VAL A 289 -2.14 -11.49 15.07
C VAL A 289 -1.57 -12.90 15.17
N ASN A 290 -1.91 -13.61 16.24
CA ASN A 290 -1.38 -14.94 16.55
C ASN A 290 -2.48 -16.02 16.55
N GLY A 291 -3.64 -15.76 15.96
CA GLY A 291 -4.83 -16.60 16.18
C GLY A 291 -5.39 -16.50 17.61
N PHE A 292 -6.30 -17.39 17.96
CA PHE A 292 -6.98 -17.44 19.27
C PHE A 292 -6.35 -18.47 20.21
N TYR A 293 -5.01 -18.49 20.30
CA TYR A 293 -4.24 -19.47 21.07
C TYR A 293 -3.42 -18.80 22.19
N CYS A 294 -2.70 -19.61 22.98
CA CYS A 294 -1.82 -19.10 24.04
C CYS A 294 -0.52 -18.55 23.47
N PHE A 295 -0.21 -17.29 23.79
CA PHE A 295 1.06 -16.62 23.51
C PHE A 295 1.62 -15.99 24.78
#